data_AF-A0A6V7LS74-F1
#
_entry.id   AF-A0A6V7LS74-F1
#
_cell.length_a   1.000
_cell.length_b   1.000
_cell.length_c   1.000
_cell.angle_alpha   90.00
_cell.angle_beta   90.00
_cell.angle_gamma   90.00
#
_symmetry.space_group_name_H-M   'P 1'
#
loop_
_entity.id
_entity.type
_entity.pdbx_description
1 polymer ?
#
loop_
_entity_poly.entity_id
_entity_poly.type
_entity_poly.pdbx_seq_one_letter_code
_entity_poly.pdbx_strand_id
1 'polypeptide(L)' 'HLMSGWLSEYSYKCQPVDYSYNPTAVRMANLCWWYFISKFTEFADT' A
#
# COMPACT_ATOMS: atom_id res chain seq x y z
N HIS A 1 -9.48 8.23 -9.28
CA HIS A 1 -9.60 7.31 -8.13
C HIS A 1 -8.27 6.92 -7.45
N LEU A 2 -7.12 7.55 -7.78
CA LEU A 2 -5.78 7.13 -7.34
C LEU A 2 -5.26 7.81 -6.05
N MET A 3 -6.09 8.58 -5.35
CA MET A 3 -5.72 9.24 -4.09
C MET A 3 -6.59 8.71 -2.95
N SER A 4 -6.21 7.57 -2.35
CA SER A 4 -6.98 6.98 -1.23
C SER A 4 -6.10 6.50 -0.07
N GLY A 5 -5.09 7.29 0.29
CA GLY A 5 -4.29 7.02 1.48
C GLY A 5 -3.16 8.03 1.63
N TRP A 6 -2.13 7.92 0.78
CA TRP A 6 -0.90 8.72 0.85
C TRP A 6 -1.08 10.24 0.68
N LEU A 7 -2.08 10.67 -0.10
CA LEU A 7 -2.25 12.09 -0.46
C LEU A 7 -3.35 12.82 0.32
N SER A 8 -4.13 12.13 1.16
CA SER A 8 -5.28 12.75 1.84
C SER A 8 -5.48 12.33 3.30
N GLU A 9 -4.97 11.17 3.73
CA GLU A 9 -5.28 10.61 5.05
C GLU A 9 -4.04 10.25 5.87
N TYR A 10 -2.91 9.98 5.21
CA TYR A 10 -1.63 9.77 5.87
C TYR A 10 -0.88 11.10 6.10
N SER A 11 -0.37 11.27 7.30
CA SER A 11 0.62 12.29 7.64
C SER A 11 2.00 11.83 7.15
N TYR A 12 2.80 12.72 6.57
CA TYR A 12 4.20 12.46 6.17
C TYR A 12 5.17 12.27 7.36
N LYS A 13 4.65 11.89 8.53
CA LYS A 13 5.41 11.51 9.72
C LYS A 13 5.35 9.99 9.88
N CYS A 14 6.20 9.42 10.74
CA CYS A 14 6.13 7.99 11.05
C CYS A 14 4.77 7.66 11.67
N GLN A 15 3.90 7.01 10.90
CA GLN A 15 2.64 6.45 11.39
C GLN A 15 2.80 4.95 11.67
N PRO A 16 2.21 4.43 12.76
CA PRO A 16 2.21 3.01 13.03
C PRO A 16 1.41 2.26 11.97
N VAL A 17 1.76 1.00 11.75
CA VAL A 17 1.00 0.12 10.86
C VAL A 17 -0.30 -0.27 11.55
N ASP A 18 -1.43 0.09 10.94
CA ASP A 18 -2.75 -0.30 11.41
C ASP A 18 -3.07 -1.73 10.95
N TYR A 19 -3.17 -2.66 11.89
CA TYR A 19 -3.55 -4.06 11.64
C TYR A 19 -5.06 -4.33 11.73
N SER A 20 -5.86 -3.28 11.93
CA SER A 20 -7.31 -3.35 12.01
C SER A 20 -7.96 -3.58 10.64
N TYR A 21 -9.16 -4.17 10.60
CA TYR A 21 -9.93 -4.40 9.37
C TYR A 21 -10.62 -3.15 8.80
N ASN A 22 -10.03 -1.98 9.02
CA ASN A 22 -10.55 -0.73 8.47
C ASN A 22 -10.41 -0.73 6.93
N PRO A 23 -11.38 -0.16 6.20
CA PRO A 23 -11.35 -0.15 4.74
C PRO A 23 -10.10 0.54 4.17
N THR A 24 -9.56 1.55 4.85
CA THR A 24 -8.29 2.21 4.49
C THR A 24 -7.07 1.30 4.69
N ALA A 25 -6.99 0.60 5.84
CA ALA A 25 -5.89 -0.32 6.14
C ALA A 25 -5.86 -1.51 5.19
N VAL A 26 -7.01 -2.09 4.86
CA VAL A 26 -7.14 -3.21 3.91
C VAL A 26 -6.75 -2.78 2.49
N ARG A 27 -7.11 -1.56 2.07
CA ARG A 27 -6.67 -1.01 0.76
C ARG A 27 -5.15 -0.85 0.72
N MET A 28 -4.53 -0.34 1.79
CA MET A 28 -3.08 -0.20 1.89
C MET A 28 -2.37 -1.57 1.82
N ALA A 29 -2.89 -2.58 2.52
CA ALA A 29 -2.35 -3.94 2.46
C ALA A 29 -2.42 -4.55 1.04
N ASN A 30 -3.54 -4.36 0.33
CA ASN A 30 -3.69 -4.80 -1.06
C ASN A 30 -2.71 -4.09 -2.01
N LEU A 31 -2.47 -2.79 -1.84
CA LEU A 31 -1.47 -2.06 -2.62
C LEU A 31 -0.05 -2.60 -2.37
N CYS A 32 0.30 -2.87 -1.12
CA CYS A 32 1.59 -3.50 -0.78
C CYS A 32 1.73 -4.89 -1.40
N TRP A 33 0.65 -5.68 -1.43
CA TRP A 33 0.64 -6.99 -2.07
C TRP A 33 0.90 -6.90 -3.59
N TRP A 34 0.20 -6.01 -4.29
CA TRP A 34 0.43 -5.79 -5.71
C TRP A 34 1.83 -5.24 -6.00
N TYR A 35 2.36 -4.38 -5.14
CA TYR A 35 3.74 -3.92 -5.24
C TYR A 35 4.75 -5.06 -5.07
N PHE A 36 4.52 -5.95 -4.10
CA PHE A 36 5.32 -7.16 -3.94
C PHE A 36 5.30 -8.04 -5.20
N ILE A 37 4.12 -8.26 -5.80
CA ILE A 37 3.99 -8.99 -7.07
C ILE A 37 4.75 -8.28 -8.20
N SER A 38 4.72 -6.95 -8.26
CA SER A 38 5.48 -6.20 -9.28
C SER A 38 6.99 -6.41 -9.18
N LYS A 39 7.51 -6.67 -7.97
CA LYS A 39 8.92 -7.04 -7.78
C LYS A 39 9.26 -8.39 -8.41
N PHE A 40 8.33 -9.34 -8.47
CA PHE A 40 8.55 -10.60 -9.20
C PHE A 40 8.54 -10.41 -10.70
N THR A 41 7.69 -9.51 -11.22
CA THR A 41 7.72 -9.20 -12.65
C THR A 41 9.02 -8.53 -13.07
N GLU A 42 9.65 -7.73 -12.22
CA GLU A 42 10.99 -7.17 -12.48
C GLU A 42 12.08 -8.26 -12.58
N PHE A 43 11.97 -9.36 -11.84
CA PHE A 43 12.85 -10.53 -12.01
C PHE A 43 12.56 -11.32 -13.29
N ALA A 44 11.32 -11.26 -13.81
CA ALA A 44 10.92 -11.96 -15.03
C ALA A 44 11.41 -11.28 -16.32
N ASP A 45 11.80 -10.00 -16.26
CA ASP A 45 12.43 -9.25 -17.35
C ASP A 45 13.96 -9.51 -17.47
N THR A 46 14.55 -10.40 -16.64
CA THR A 46 15.97 -10.82 -16.72
C THR A 46 16.13 -12.14 -17.44
#